data_AF-A0A6C0BG11-F1
#
_entry.id   AF-A0A6C0BG11-F1
#
_cell.length_a   1.000
_cell.length_b   1.000
_cell.length_c   1.000
_cell.angle_alpha   90.00
_cell.angle_beta   90.00
_cell.angle_gamma   90.00
#
_symmetry.space_group_name_H-M   'P 1'
#
loop_
_entity.id
_entity.type
_entity.pdbx_description
1 polymer ?
#
loop_
_entity_poly.entity_id
_entity_poly.type
_entity_poly.pdbx_seq_one_letter_code
_entity_poly.pdbx_strand_id
1 'polypeptide(L)' 'MLYTSEQTHSDIVQGRQQIKTKRVTIRGKSGYKSVTIQINGRKKTSKRKLTKKEIDCIRRCKFIPGLFKDCESCIR' A
#
# COMPACT_ATOMS: atom_id res chain seq x y z
N MET A 1 13.61 15.27 -0.48
CA MET A 1 13.36 14.01 -1.21
C MET A 1 11.88 13.64 -1.10
N LEU A 2 11.23 13.47 -2.25
CA LEU A 2 9.90 12.89 -2.40
C LEU A 2 10.08 11.53 -3.07
N TYR A 3 9.57 10.47 -2.47
CA TYR A 3 9.53 9.15 -3.05
C TYR A 3 8.09 8.67 -3.07
N THR A 4 7.64 8.20 -4.23
CA THR A 4 6.32 7.60 -4.41
C THR A 4 6.47 6.30 -5.18
N SER A 5 5.85 5.24 -4.68
CA SER A 5 5.73 3.97 -5.37
C SER A 5 4.29 3.52 -5.33
N GLU A 6 3.79 3.05 -6.46
CA GLU A 6 2.45 2.51 -6.62
C GLU A 6 2.52 1.21 -7.40
N GLN A 7 1.79 0.21 -6.91
CA GLN A 7 1.63 -1.08 -7.54
C GLN A 7 0.15 -1.40 -7.59
N THR A 8 -0.38 -1.64 -8.78
CA THR A 8 -1.78 -1.99 -9.00
C THR A 8 -1.88 -3.38 -9.61
N HIS A 9 -2.76 -4.20 -9.05
CA HIS A 9 -3.08 -5.53 -9.54
C HIS A 9 -4.59 -5.64 -9.75
N SER A 10 -5.00 -6.26 -10.84
CA SER A 10 -6.40 -6.39 -11.22
C SER A 10 -6.71 -7.85 -11.46
N ASP A 11 -7.69 -8.37 -10.73
CA ASP A 11 -8.13 -9.76 -10.77
C ASP A 11 -9.63 -9.86 -10.96
N ILE A 12 -10.10 -11.05 -11.33
CA ILE A 12 -11.52 -11.40 -11.28
C ILE A 12 -11.72 -12.33 -10.08
N VAL A 13 -12.41 -11.84 -9.05
CA VAL A 13 -12.73 -12.58 -7.83
C VAL A 13 -14.22 -12.82 -7.79
N GLN A 14 -14.65 -14.08 -7.78
CA GLN A 14 -16.08 -14.47 -7.77
C GLN A 14 -16.90 -13.80 -8.89
N GLY A 15 -16.32 -13.75 -10.10
CA GLY A 15 -16.96 -13.14 -11.28
C GLY A 15 -17.01 -11.60 -11.27
N ARG A 16 -16.35 -10.94 -10.30
CA ARG A 16 -16.30 -9.47 -10.19
C ARG A 16 -14.86 -8.98 -10.36
N GLN A 17 -14.71 -7.89 -11.11
CA GLN A 17 -13.42 -7.23 -11.20
C GLN A 17 -13.04 -6.60 -9.86
N GLN A 18 -11.88 -6.98 -9.35
CA GLN A 18 -11.28 -6.44 -8.15
C GLN A 18 -9.93 -5.81 -8.49
N ILE A 19 -9.77 -4.53 -8.20
CA ILE A 19 -8.51 -3.80 -8.38
C ILE A 19 -7.92 -3.52 -7.00
N LYS A 20 -6.68 -3.96 -6.79
CA LYS A 20 -5.94 -3.75 -5.55
C LYS A 20 -4.70 -2.89 -5.83
N THR A 21 -4.67 -1.71 -5.23
CA THR A 21 -3.55 -0.76 -5.35
C THR A 21 -2.82 -0.63 -4.01
N LYS A 22 -1.52 -0.93 -4.01
CA LYS A 22 -0.60 -0.70 -2.90
C LYS A 22 0.22 0.53 -3.20
N ARG A 23 0.32 1.46 -2.25
CA ARG A 23 1.04 2.71 -2.43
C ARG A 23 1.91 3.06 -1.23
N VAL A 24 3.10 3.57 -1.51
CA VAL A 24 4.02 4.17 -0.54
C VAL A 24 4.31 5.60 -0.95
N THR A 25 4.22 6.53 -0.01
CA THR A 25 4.61 7.93 -0.21
C THR A 25 5.51 8.35 0.94
N ILE A 26 6.73 8.81 0.66
CA ILE A 26 7.68 9.35 1.65
C ILE A 26 8.00 10.79 1.26
N ARG A 27 7.83 11.70 2.20
CA ARG A 27 8.21 13.12 2.08
C ARG A 27 9.10 13.50 3.25
N GLY A 28 10.37 13.77 2.95
CA GLY A 28 11.37 14.08 3.99
C GLY A 28 11.56 12.89 4.94
N LYS A 29 11.32 13.11 6.24
CA LYS A 29 11.50 12.09 7.32
C LYS A 29 10.21 11.31 7.65
N SER A 30 9.11 11.55 6.93
CA SER A 30 7.81 10.94 7.19
C SER A 30 7.26 10.27 5.93
N GLY A 31 6.44 9.25 6.10
CA GLY A 31 5.79 8.58 4.98
C GLY A 31 4.56 7.79 5.39
N TYR A 32 3.78 7.38 4.40
CA TYR A 32 2.57 6.59 4.54
C TYR A 32 2.60 5.43 3.55
N LYS A 33 2.01 4.33 3.97
CA LYS A 33 1.65 3.20 3.13
C LYS A 33 0.13 3.06 3.10
N SER A 34 -0.41 2.62 1.99
CA SER A 34 -1.84 2.39 1.86
C SER A 34 -2.15 1.22 0.93
N VAL A 35 -3.25 0.54 1.22
CA VAL A 35 -3.88 -0.43 0.34
C VAL A 35 -5.26 0.09 -0.01
N THR A 36 -5.57 0.11 -1.29
CA THR A 36 -6.89 0.41 -1.83
C THR A 36 -7.42 -0.86 -2.49
N ILE A 37 -8.66 -1.24 -2.20
CA ILE A 37 -9.38 -2.29 -2.91
C ILE A 37 -10.62 -1.65 -3.54
N GLN A 38 -10.79 -1.84 -4.84
CA GLN A 38 -11.95 -1.39 -5.61
C GLN A 38 -12.67 -2.61 -6.19
N ILE A 39 -13.97 -2.72 -5.91
CA ILE A 39 -14.84 -3.79 -6.41
C ILE A 39 -16.13 -3.14 -6.89
N ASN A 40 -16.50 -3.36 -8.16
CA ASN A 40 -17.71 -2.82 -8.78
C ASN A 40 -17.90 -1.31 -8.52
N GLY A 41 -16.82 -0.52 -8.69
CA GLY A 41 -16.82 0.93 -8.46
C GLY A 41 -16.75 1.37 -6.98
N ARG A 42 -16.99 0.48 -6.02
CA ARG A 42 -16.84 0.79 -4.58
C ARG A 42 -15.37 0.69 -4.17
N LYS A 43 -14.85 1.72 -3.51
CA LYS A 43 -13.46 1.83 -3.08
C LYS A 43 -13.34 1.80 -1.55
N LYS A 44 -12.52 0.91 -1.02
CA LYS A 44 -12.07 0.91 0.38
C LYS A 44 -10.57 1.17 0.44
N THR A 45 -10.14 2.09 1.31
CA THR A 45 -8.72 2.42 1.48
C THR A 45 -8.34 2.29 2.95
N SER A 46 -7.25 1.58 3.22
CA SER A 46 -6.59 1.56 4.53
C SER A 46 -5.22 2.22 4.40
N LYS A 47 -4.93 3.17 5.29
CA LYS A 47 -3.70 3.97 5.27
C LYS A 47 -3.03 3.90 6.64
N ARG A 48 -1.73 3.65 6.64
CA ARG A 48 -0.90 3.58 7.86
C ARG A 48 0.36 4.40 7.68
N LYS A 49 0.88 4.93 8.79
CA LYS A 49 2.15 5.65 8.81
C LYS A 49 3.30 4.65 8.67
N LEU A 50 4.32 5.01 7.90
CA LEU A 50 5.57 4.26 7.88
C LEU A 50 6.36 4.56 9.16
N THR A 51 6.91 3.52 9.75
CA THR A 51 7.89 3.61 10.82
C THR A 51 9.23 4.12 10.28
N LYS A 52 10.09 4.66 11.17
CA LYS A 52 11.44 5.07 10.78
C LYS A 52 12.24 3.92 10.17
N LYS A 53 12.12 2.71 10.74
CA LYS A 53 12.77 1.49 10.24
C LYS A 53 12.33 1.14 8.82
N GLU A 54 11.02 1.19 8.52
CA GLU A 54 10.52 0.94 7.16
C GLU A 54 11.03 1.99 6.18
N ILE A 55 11.05 3.26 6.56
CA ILE A 55 11.59 4.34 5.72
C ILE A 55 13.07 4.11 5.40
N ASP A 56 13.88 3.73 6.39
CA ASP A 56 15.30 3.46 6.19
C ASP A 56 15.53 2.23 5.31
N CYS A 57 14.73 1.17 5.47
CA CYS A 57 14.77 0.02 4.57
C CYS A 57 14.41 0.41 3.12
N ILE A 58 13.35 1.21 2.91
CA ILE A 58 12.95 1.69 1.58
C ILE A 58 14.07 2.53 0.95
N ARG A 59 14.69 3.43 1.70
CA ARG A 59 15.81 4.26 1.22
C ARG A 59 17.04 3.45 0.85
N ARG A 60 17.25 2.30 1.49
CA ARG A 60 18.33 1.35 1.17
C ARG A 60 17.92 0.31 0.13
N CYS A 61 16.78 0.50 -0.53
CA CYS A 61 16.22 -0.44 -1.51
C CYS A 61 16.07 -1.87 -0.98
N LYS A 62 15.81 -2.01 0.32
CA LYS A 62 15.62 -3.33 0.96
C LYS A 62 14.16 -3.76 0.87
N PHE A 63 13.96 -5.03 0.57
CA PHE A 63 12.65 -5.66 0.67
C PHE A 63 12.16 -5.63 2.12
N ILE A 64 10.89 -5.30 2.32
CA ILE A 64 10.23 -5.30 3.62
C ILE A 64 9.08 -6.31 3.57
N PRO A 65 9.26 -7.52 4.14
CA PRO A 65 8.20 -8.52 4.16
C PRO A 65 7.00 -7.99 4.96
N GLY A 66 5.80 -8.18 4.41
CA GLY A 66 4.57 -7.81 5.11
C GLY A 66 4.38 -6.30 5.30
N LEU A 67 5.06 -5.46 4.51
CA LEU A 67 4.95 -3.99 4.62
C LEU A 67 3.50 -3.51 4.71
N PHE A 68 2.57 -4.14 4.02
CA PHE A 68 1.15 -3.74 3.96
C PHE A 68 0.19 -4.62 4.77
N LYS A 69 0.68 -5.58 5.57
CA LYS A 69 -0.15 -6.59 6.24
C LYS A 69 -1.18 -5.95 7.20
N ASP A 70 -0.77 -4.90 7.89
CA ASP A 70 -1.59 -4.07 8.79
C ASP A 70 -2.61 -3.18 8.06
N CYS A 71 -2.34 -2.83 6.79
CA CYS A 71 -3.32 -2.17 5.94
C CYS A 71 -4.39 -3.16 5.46
N GLU A 72 -3.98 -4.37 5.07
CA GLU A 72 -4.86 -5.42 4.54
C GLU A 72 -5.83 -5.97 5.61
N SER A 73 -5.40 -6.09 6.86
CA SER A 73 -6.25 -6.54 7.97
C SER A 73 -7.46 -5.64 8.24
N CYS A 74 -7.39 -4.35 7.87
CA CYS A 74 -8.47 -3.39 8.09
C CYS A 74 -9.47 -3.32 6.92
N ILE A 75 -9.22 -4.02 5.81
CA ILE A 75 -10.10 -4.00 4.63
C ILE A 75 -10.88 -5.31 4.49
N ARG A 76 -10.51 -6.36 5.25
CA ARG A 76 -11.27 -7.62 5.32
C ARG A 76 -12.70 -7.39 5.79
#